data_AF-A0A1G7LFJ8-F1
#
_entry.id   AF-A0A1G7LFJ8-F1
#
_cell.length_a   1.000
_cell.length_b   1.000
_cell.length_c   1.000
_cell.angle_alpha   90.00
_cell.angle_beta   90.00
_cell.angle_gamma   90.00
#
_symmetry.space_group_name_H-M   'P 1'
#
loop_
_entity.id
_entity.type
_entity.pdbx_description
1 polymer ?
#
loop_
_entity_poly.entity_id
_entity_poly.type
_entity_poly.pdbx_seq_one_letter_code
_entity_poly.pdbx_strand_id
1 'polypeptide(L)'
;MPPTSDSPLYERDFYLWTQDQAARLRAMARDNDLDAENLAEEVEALGRSERTAVERNLVQVVAHLLEHAWIDAPDPHTHWRREIVAHQQAAQDSFTPGMRQHLDMARIWRRAYQLANAKFADHSEASLPRHAECPFTLDELLRADFDIEEARTRLHRALGRDTDGA
;
A
#
# COMPACT_ATOMS: atom_id res chain seq x y z
N MET A 1 22.42 33.86 6.26
CA MET A 1 21.31 32.91 6.01
C MET A 1 20.94 32.28 7.34
N PRO A 2 19.65 32.22 7.72
CA PRO A 2 19.26 31.34 8.82
C PRO A 2 19.50 29.89 8.35
N PRO A 3 19.87 28.98 9.27
CA PRO A 3 20.00 27.57 8.92
C PRO A 3 18.65 27.06 8.40
N THR A 4 18.64 26.49 7.20
CA THR A 4 17.53 25.67 6.73
C THR A 4 17.35 24.57 7.78
N SER A 5 16.18 24.54 8.41
CA SER A 5 15.81 23.47 9.34
C SER A 5 15.65 22.18 8.54
N ASP A 6 16.76 21.50 8.25
CA ASP A 6 16.76 20.06 7.99
C ASP A 6 16.29 19.41 9.28
N SER A 7 14.97 19.30 9.46
CA SER A 7 14.43 18.47 10.52
C SER A 7 14.72 17.04 10.10
N PRO A 8 15.57 16.28 10.82
CA PRO A 8 15.89 14.92 10.43
C PRO A 8 14.64 14.03 10.35
N LEU A 9 13.55 14.44 11.00
CA LEU A 9 12.25 13.75 10.92
C LEU A 9 11.56 13.97 9.58
N TYR A 10 11.67 15.15 8.95
CA TYR A 10 11.07 15.41 7.64
C TYR A 10 11.59 14.42 6.58
N GLU A 11 12.90 14.23 6.56
CA GLU A 11 13.57 13.36 5.58
C GLU A 11 13.42 11.86 5.91
N ARG A 12 13.43 11.52 7.20
CA ARG A 12 13.42 10.11 7.64
C ARG A 12 12.02 9.54 7.81
N ASP A 13 11.05 10.38 8.19
CA ASP A 13 9.69 9.98 8.49
C ASP A 13 8.72 11.15 8.27
N PHE A 14 8.48 11.44 6.99
CA PHE A 14 7.56 12.50 6.57
C PHE A 14 6.18 12.37 7.22
N TYR A 15 5.66 11.15 7.39
CA TYR A 15 4.39 10.94 8.08
C TYR A 15 4.42 11.44 9.52
N LEU A 16 5.37 10.98 10.35
CA LEU A 16 5.47 11.47 11.73
C LEU A 16 5.77 12.97 11.79
N TRP A 17 6.53 13.49 10.83
CA TRP A 17 6.78 14.92 10.73
C TRP A 17 5.47 15.70 10.55
N THR A 18 4.60 15.31 9.62
CA THR A 18 3.30 16.00 9.42
C THR A 18 2.45 15.99 10.69
N GLN A 19 2.42 14.87 11.42
CA GLN A 19 1.69 14.76 12.68
C GLN A 19 2.26 15.67 13.78
N ASP A 20 3.59 15.72 13.92
CA ASP A 20 4.28 16.60 14.88
C ASP A 20 4.08 18.09 14.55
N GLN A 21 4.18 18.46 13.27
CA GLN A 21 3.97 19.84 12.85
C GLN A 21 2.52 20.30 13.05
N ALA A 22 1.53 19.47 12.73
CA ALA A 22 0.14 19.77 13.01
C ALA A 22 -0.10 19.99 14.52
N ALA A 23 0.50 19.18 15.38
CA ALA A 23 0.40 19.35 16.83
C ALA A 23 1.03 20.68 17.31
N ARG A 24 2.19 21.06 16.76
CA ARG A 24 2.86 22.33 17.07
C ARG A 24 2.05 23.54 16.61
N LEU A 25 1.48 23.48 15.41
CA LEU A 25 0.63 24.55 14.88
C LEU A 25 -0.58 24.79 15.79
N ARG A 26 -1.29 23.73 16.20
CA ARG A 26 -2.40 23.83 17.16
C ARG A 26 -1.97 24.43 18.51
N ALA A 27 -0.80 24.03 19.01
CA ALA A 27 -0.28 24.58 20.26
C ALA A 27 0.02 26.09 20.19
N MET A 28 0.38 26.60 19.01
CA MET A 28 0.70 28.00 18.78
C MET A 28 -0.51 28.86 18.40
N ALA A 29 -1.70 28.27 18.20
CA ALA A 29 -2.86 28.95 17.59
C ALA A 29 -3.34 30.23 18.32
N ARG A 30 -2.93 30.45 19.57
CA ARG A 30 -3.27 31.65 20.36
C ARG A 30 -2.22 32.74 20.35
N ASP A 31 -1.02 32.45 19.83
CA ASP A 31 0.18 33.27 20.00
C ASP A 31 0.72 33.83 18.66
N ASN A 32 -0.08 33.81 17.59
CA ASN A 32 0.30 34.35 16.28
C ASN A 32 -0.90 34.72 15.40
N ASP A 33 -0.65 35.45 14.30
CA ASP A 33 -1.67 35.91 13.34
C ASP A 33 -2.01 34.90 12.23
N LEU A 34 -1.48 33.67 12.29
CA LEU A 34 -1.79 32.62 11.31
C LEU A 34 -3.08 31.90 11.70
N ASP A 35 -3.79 31.42 10.68
CA ASP A 35 -4.90 30.47 10.83
C ASP A 35 -4.36 29.06 11.17
N ALA A 36 -3.74 28.95 12.35
CA ALA A 36 -2.94 27.81 12.73
C ALA A 36 -3.75 26.51 12.86
N GLU A 37 -5.04 26.60 13.18
CA GLU A 37 -5.95 25.44 13.23
C GLU A 37 -6.14 24.85 11.83
N ASN A 38 -6.54 25.67 10.85
CA ASN A 38 -6.71 25.21 9.47
C ASN A 38 -5.39 24.73 8.86
N LEU A 39 -4.28 25.43 9.13
CA LEU A 39 -2.95 24.99 8.68
C LEU A 39 -2.55 23.64 9.29
N ALA A 40 -2.84 23.41 10.57
CA ALA A 40 -2.58 22.13 11.21
C ALA A 40 -3.40 21.00 10.57
N GLU A 41 -4.66 21.25 10.25
CA GLU A 41 -5.53 20.29 9.57
C GLU A 41 -5.00 19.90 8.18
N GLU A 42 -4.54 20.87 7.39
CA GLU A 42 -3.99 20.63 6.05
C GLU A 42 -2.67 19.84 6.12
N VAL A 43 -1.77 20.18 7.05
CA VAL A 43 -0.52 19.44 7.24
C VAL A 43 -0.81 18.00 7.68
N GLU A 44 -1.73 17.79 8.60
CA GLU A 44 -2.15 16.45 9.00
C GLU A 44 -2.83 15.68 7.86
N ALA A 45 -3.65 16.37 7.05
CA ALA A 45 -4.28 15.79 5.88
C ALA A 45 -3.27 15.29 4.86
N LEU A 46 -2.17 16.00 4.67
CA LEU A 46 -1.06 15.60 3.80
C LEU A 46 -0.42 14.28 4.26
N GLY A 47 -0.16 14.12 5.57
CA GLY A 47 0.31 12.85 6.12
C GLY A 47 -0.68 11.71 5.90
N ARG A 48 -1.98 11.97 6.12
CA ARG A 48 -3.05 11.00 5.86
C ARG A 48 -3.17 10.62 4.39
N SER A 49 -2.96 11.55 3.46
CA SER A 49 -3.04 11.28 2.03
C SER A 49 -1.91 10.40 1.54
N GLU A 50 -0.67 10.65 1.98
CA GLU A 50 0.50 9.82 1.65
C GLU A 50 0.30 8.38 2.15
N ARG A 51 -0.11 8.21 3.41
CA ARG A 51 -0.43 6.88 3.96
C ARG A 51 -1.53 6.19 3.15
N THR A 52 -2.57 6.93 2.76
CA THR A 52 -3.67 6.39 1.97
C THR A 52 -3.22 5.98 0.57
N ALA A 53 -2.27 6.70 -0.04
CA ALA A 53 -1.66 6.34 -1.31
C ALA A 53 -0.88 5.02 -1.19
N VAL A 54 -0.08 4.84 -0.12
CA VAL A 54 0.60 3.57 0.17
C VAL A 54 -0.41 2.43 0.32
N GLU A 55 -1.47 2.59 1.12
CA GLU A 55 -2.53 1.57 1.27
C GLU A 55 -3.16 1.20 -0.09
N ARG A 56 -3.46 2.19 -0.92
CA ARG A 56 -4.05 1.99 -2.26
C ARG A 56 -3.10 1.23 -3.19
N ASN A 57 -1.83 1.61 -3.24
CA ASN A 57 -0.83 0.93 -4.06
C ASN A 57 -0.64 -0.53 -3.61
N LEU A 58 -0.59 -0.79 -2.30
CA LEU A 58 -0.51 -2.16 -1.78
C LEU A 58 -1.75 -2.99 -2.13
N VAL A 59 -2.96 -2.40 -2.11
CA VAL A 59 -4.18 -3.06 -2.60
C VAL A 59 -4.05 -3.45 -4.07
N GLN A 60 -3.50 -2.57 -4.91
CA GLN A 60 -3.29 -2.85 -6.34
C GLN A 60 -2.27 -3.96 -6.56
N VAL A 61 -1.13 -3.93 -5.85
CA VAL A 61 -0.11 -4.99 -5.88
C VAL A 61 -0.76 -6.35 -5.60
N VAL A 62 -1.51 -6.45 -4.49
CA VAL A 62 -2.14 -7.70 -4.09
C VAL A 62 -3.23 -8.13 -5.07
N ALA A 63 -4.01 -7.20 -5.63
CA ALA A 63 -5.05 -7.51 -6.61
C ALA A 63 -4.44 -8.09 -7.89
N HIS A 64 -3.38 -7.48 -8.41
CA HIS A 64 -2.70 -8.00 -9.60
C HIS A 64 -1.96 -9.31 -9.35
N LEU A 65 -1.44 -9.54 -8.13
CA LEU A 65 -0.90 -10.84 -7.75
C LEU A 65 -1.99 -11.93 -7.73
N LEU A 66 -3.19 -11.60 -7.24
CA LEU A 66 -4.35 -12.50 -7.29
C LEU A 66 -4.78 -12.79 -8.73
N GLU A 67 -4.84 -11.77 -9.60
CA GLU A 67 -5.09 -11.93 -11.04
C GLU A 67 -4.06 -12.87 -11.68
N HIS A 68 -2.77 -12.63 -11.42
CA HIS A 68 -1.64 -13.42 -11.94
C HIS A 68 -1.57 -14.86 -11.42
N ALA A 69 -2.09 -15.11 -10.21
CA ALA A 69 -2.19 -16.47 -9.66
C ALA A 69 -3.46 -17.19 -10.12
N TRP A 70 -4.55 -16.47 -10.37
CA TRP A 70 -5.85 -17.08 -10.63
C TRP A 70 -6.17 -17.29 -12.11
N ILE A 71 -5.73 -16.39 -12.98
CA ILE A 71 -5.96 -16.50 -14.42
C ILE A 71 -4.73 -17.16 -15.05
N ASP A 72 -4.96 -18.22 -15.82
CA ASP A 72 -3.92 -18.97 -16.51
C ASP A 72 -3.95 -18.64 -18.01
N ALA A 73 -3.52 -17.42 -18.35
CA ALA A 73 -3.51 -16.92 -19.72
C ALA A 73 -2.19 -16.20 -20.01
N PRO A 74 -1.36 -16.63 -20.97
CA PRO A 74 0.02 -16.13 -21.11
C PRO A 74 0.13 -14.62 -21.41
N ASP A 75 -0.81 -14.06 -22.17
CA ASP A 75 -0.75 -12.66 -22.63
C ASP A 75 -0.86 -11.61 -21.50
N PRO A 76 -1.82 -11.69 -20.55
CA PRO A 76 -1.94 -10.70 -19.47
C PRO A 76 -0.85 -10.75 -18.40
N HIS A 77 -0.05 -11.83 -18.31
CA HIS A 77 0.96 -11.97 -17.25
C HIS A 77 2.04 -10.89 -17.32
N THR A 78 2.46 -10.51 -18.54
CA THR A 78 3.43 -9.44 -18.72
C THR A 78 2.88 -8.09 -18.26
N HIS A 79 1.59 -7.84 -18.49
CA HIS A 79 0.94 -6.60 -18.04
C HIS A 79 0.85 -6.56 -16.51
N TRP A 80 0.33 -7.62 -15.87
CA TRP A 80 0.21 -7.66 -14.42
C TRP A 80 1.55 -7.56 -13.70
N ARG A 81 2.61 -8.21 -14.21
CA ARG A 81 3.96 -8.03 -13.66
C ARG A 81 4.40 -6.56 -13.68
N ARG A 82 4.13 -5.83 -14.76
CA ARG A 82 4.47 -4.40 -14.85
C ARG A 82 3.67 -3.56 -13.85
N GLU A 83 2.37 -3.81 -13.73
CA GLU A 83 1.52 -3.10 -12.77
C GLU A 83 1.93 -3.40 -11.31
N ILE A 84 2.28 -4.65 -11.00
CA ILE A 84 2.80 -5.04 -9.67
C ILE A 84 4.06 -4.24 -9.35
N VAL A 85 5.04 -4.21 -10.26
CA VAL A 85 6.29 -3.47 -10.06
C VAL A 85 6.03 -1.97 -9.89
N ALA A 86 5.19 -1.38 -10.74
CA ALA A 86 4.89 0.05 -10.70
C ALA A 86 4.20 0.46 -9.39
N HIS A 87 3.17 -0.28 -8.97
CA HIS A 87 2.48 0.01 -7.72
C HIS A 87 3.33 -0.30 -6.49
N GLN A 88 4.16 -1.33 -6.52
CA GLN A 88 5.09 -1.62 -5.43
C GLN A 88 6.10 -0.49 -5.27
N GLN A 89 6.71 -0.03 -6.36
CA GLN A 89 7.66 1.08 -6.32
C GLN A 89 7.00 2.35 -5.78
N ALA A 90 5.79 2.70 -6.25
CA ALA A 90 5.04 3.83 -5.72
C ALA A 90 4.71 3.70 -4.22
N ALA A 91 4.43 2.48 -3.73
CA ALA A 91 4.25 2.23 -2.30
C ALA A 91 5.56 2.41 -1.51
N GLN A 92 6.68 1.92 -2.05
CA GLN A 92 8.00 2.03 -1.42
C GLN A 92 8.45 3.49 -1.33
N ASP A 93 8.29 4.26 -2.41
CA ASP A 93 8.73 5.65 -2.49
C ASP A 93 7.99 6.56 -1.50
N SER A 94 6.69 6.32 -1.27
CA SER A 94 5.88 7.09 -0.30
C SER A 94 5.91 6.53 1.13
N PHE A 95 6.34 5.27 1.34
CA PHE A 95 6.28 4.65 2.65
C PHE A 95 7.33 5.25 3.59
N THR A 96 6.90 5.56 4.81
CA THR A 96 7.78 5.94 5.93
C THR A 96 7.46 5.10 7.18
N PRO A 97 8.43 4.86 8.08
CA PRO A 97 8.27 3.91 9.19
C PRO A 97 7.03 4.18 10.07
N GLY A 98 6.70 5.44 10.34
CA GLY A 98 5.57 5.85 11.15
C GLY A 98 4.20 5.47 10.59
N MET A 99 4.10 5.20 9.28
CA MET A 99 2.86 4.74 8.66
C MET A 99 2.50 3.30 9.08
N ARG A 100 3.49 2.49 9.50
CA ARG A 100 3.36 1.04 9.68
C ARG A 100 2.18 0.63 10.54
N GLN A 101 2.00 1.26 11.70
CA GLN A 101 0.92 0.94 12.65
C GLN A 101 -0.48 1.25 12.10
N HIS A 102 -0.55 2.00 11.01
CA HIS A 102 -1.79 2.44 10.36
C HIS A 102 -2.06 1.72 9.04
N LEU A 103 -1.22 0.74 8.66
CA LEU A 103 -1.39 -0.09 7.48
C LEU A 103 -1.79 -1.50 7.90
N ASP A 104 -3.09 -1.80 7.78
CA ASP A 104 -3.68 -3.09 8.16
C ASP A 104 -3.69 -4.05 6.96
N MET A 105 -2.88 -5.10 7.04
CA MET A 105 -2.79 -6.14 6.01
C MET A 105 -4.08 -6.92 5.81
N ALA A 106 -4.89 -7.15 6.85
CA ALA A 106 -6.17 -7.83 6.69
C ALA A 106 -7.16 -6.98 5.89
N ARG A 107 -7.15 -5.66 6.12
CA ARG A 107 -7.93 -4.71 5.33
C ARG A 107 -7.43 -4.60 3.90
N ILE A 108 -6.12 -4.49 3.67
CA ILE A 108 -5.51 -4.44 2.33
C ILE A 108 -5.91 -5.70 1.54
N TRP A 109 -5.72 -6.88 2.15
CA TRP A 109 -6.08 -8.16 1.57
C TRP A 109 -7.56 -8.22 1.15
N ARG A 110 -8.48 -7.89 2.05
CA ARG A 110 -9.92 -7.89 1.77
C ARG A 110 -10.29 -6.97 0.61
N ARG A 111 -9.70 -5.78 0.53
CA ARG A 111 -9.95 -4.82 -0.55
C ARG A 111 -9.39 -5.33 -1.88
N ALA A 112 -8.20 -5.92 -1.88
CA ALA A 112 -7.60 -6.52 -3.06
C ALA A 112 -8.44 -7.70 -3.58
N TYR A 113 -8.95 -8.54 -2.68
CA TYR A 113 -9.84 -9.66 -3.01
C TYR A 113 -11.14 -9.20 -3.67
N GLN A 114 -11.74 -8.13 -3.14
CA GLN A 114 -12.94 -7.51 -3.71
C GLN A 114 -12.67 -6.94 -5.10
N LEU A 115 -11.52 -6.26 -5.27
CA LEU A 115 -11.14 -5.67 -6.53
C LEU A 115 -10.86 -6.72 -7.61
N ALA A 116 -10.10 -7.77 -7.29
CA ALA A 116 -9.82 -8.87 -8.21
C ALA A 116 -11.12 -9.57 -8.65
N ASN A 117 -12.01 -9.91 -7.71
CA ASN A 117 -13.29 -10.51 -8.04
C ASN A 117 -14.21 -9.61 -8.90
N ALA A 118 -14.17 -8.29 -8.69
CA ALA A 118 -14.90 -7.36 -9.54
C ALA A 118 -14.38 -7.41 -11.00
N LYS A 119 -13.06 -7.38 -11.18
CA LYS A 119 -12.44 -7.53 -12.51
C LYS A 119 -12.74 -8.89 -13.14
N PHE A 120 -12.76 -9.96 -12.35
CA PHE A 120 -13.12 -11.30 -12.84
C PHE A 120 -14.56 -11.35 -13.34
N ALA A 121 -15.49 -10.72 -12.61
CA ALA A 121 -16.88 -10.64 -13.04
C ALA A 121 -17.03 -9.91 -14.39
N ASP A 122 -16.28 -8.83 -14.62
CA ASP A 122 -16.28 -8.09 -15.90
C ASP A 122 -15.85 -8.94 -17.10
N HIS A 123 -15.04 -9.99 -16.86
CA HIS A 123 -14.50 -10.89 -17.89
C HIS A 123 -15.11 -12.30 -17.83
N SER A 124 -16.19 -12.51 -17.05
CA SER A 124 -16.84 -13.83 -16.86
C SER A 124 -15.91 -14.92 -16.29
N GLU A 125 -14.91 -14.54 -15.51
CA GLU A 125 -13.98 -15.44 -14.85
C GLU A 125 -14.54 -15.95 -13.51
N ALA A 126 -14.09 -17.14 -13.10
CA ALA A 126 -14.49 -17.72 -11.82
C ALA A 126 -14.00 -16.85 -10.64
N SER A 127 -14.85 -16.65 -9.63
CA SER A 127 -14.45 -15.94 -8.41
C SER A 127 -13.41 -16.72 -7.60
N LEU A 128 -12.60 -15.98 -6.85
CA LEU A 128 -11.67 -16.54 -5.88
C LEU A 128 -12.41 -17.32 -4.76
N PRO A 129 -11.75 -18.27 -4.09
CA PRO A 129 -12.32 -19.00 -2.95
C PRO A 129 -12.82 -18.09 -1.83
N ARG A 130 -13.86 -18.48 -1.09
CA ARG A 130 -14.48 -17.61 -0.06
C ARG A 130 -13.60 -17.35 1.16
N HIS A 131 -12.64 -18.22 1.45
CA HIS A 131 -11.81 -18.15 2.64
C HIS A 131 -10.36 -18.39 2.26
N ALA A 132 -9.61 -17.30 2.09
CA ALA A 132 -8.17 -17.32 1.97
C ALA A 132 -7.61 -16.27 2.93
N GLU A 133 -6.68 -16.67 3.78
CA GLU A 133 -5.94 -15.75 4.64
C GLU A 133 -4.86 -15.05 3.82
N CYS A 134 -4.51 -13.82 4.21
CA CYS A 134 -3.44 -13.10 3.55
C CYS A 134 -2.11 -13.82 3.77
N PRO A 135 -1.42 -14.29 2.71
CA PRO A 135 -0.16 -15.00 2.89
C PRO A 135 1.02 -14.04 3.01
N PHE A 136 0.80 -12.72 3.06
CA PHE A 136 1.85 -11.71 2.99
C PHE A 136 1.87 -10.81 4.22
N THR A 137 3.06 -10.36 4.58
CA THR A 137 3.30 -9.28 5.54
C THR A 137 3.51 -7.97 4.80
N LEU A 138 3.35 -6.85 5.53
CA LEU A 138 3.65 -5.52 4.99
C LEU A 138 5.12 -5.39 4.55
N ASP A 139 6.04 -5.95 5.34
CA ASP A 139 7.47 -5.88 5.01
C ASP A 139 7.76 -6.57 3.69
N GLU A 140 7.26 -7.79 3.50
CA GLU A 140 7.46 -8.53 2.25
C GLU A 140 7.00 -7.70 1.04
N LEU A 141 5.81 -7.09 1.09
CA LEU A 141 5.30 -6.29 -0.02
C LEU A 141 6.10 -5.00 -0.27
N LEU A 142 6.81 -4.48 0.74
CA LEU A 142 7.63 -3.27 0.64
C LEU A 142 9.12 -3.57 0.39
N ARG A 143 9.54 -4.83 0.35
CA ARG A 143 10.95 -5.18 0.08
C ARG A 143 11.34 -4.88 -1.36
N ALA A 144 12.53 -4.31 -1.55
CA ALA A 144 13.08 -3.99 -2.86
C ALA A 144 13.35 -5.24 -3.73
N ASP A 145 13.61 -6.38 -3.10
CA ASP A 145 13.90 -7.67 -3.75
C ASP A 145 12.67 -8.61 -3.78
N PHE A 146 11.46 -8.04 -3.77
CA PHE A 146 10.22 -8.82 -3.79
C PHE A 146 10.12 -9.71 -5.04
N ASP A 147 10.00 -11.02 -4.82
CA ASP A 147 9.86 -12.01 -5.88
C ASP A 147 8.38 -12.28 -6.20
N ILE A 148 7.96 -11.82 -7.38
CA ILE A 148 6.58 -11.99 -7.87
C ILE A 148 6.23 -13.47 -8.11
N GLU A 149 7.17 -14.30 -8.54
CA GLU A 149 6.92 -15.72 -8.81
C GLU A 149 6.84 -16.53 -7.51
N GLU A 150 7.67 -16.19 -6.52
CA GLU A 150 7.53 -16.75 -5.17
C GLU A 150 6.17 -16.36 -4.56
N ALA A 151 5.79 -15.09 -4.68
CA ALA A 151 4.50 -14.59 -4.21
C ALA A 151 3.32 -15.31 -4.90
N ARG A 152 3.40 -15.51 -6.21
CA ARG A 152 2.41 -16.28 -6.98
C ARG A 152 2.32 -17.72 -6.47
N THR A 153 3.44 -18.36 -6.20
CA THR A 153 3.50 -19.73 -5.66
C THR A 153 2.83 -19.83 -4.29
N ARG A 154 3.06 -18.85 -3.41
CA ARG A 154 2.38 -18.76 -2.09
C ARG A 154 0.88 -18.58 -2.25
N LEU A 155 0.44 -17.77 -3.22
CA LEU A 155 -0.98 -17.57 -3.50
C LEU A 155 -1.67 -18.82 -4.02
N HIS A 156 -1.03 -19.59 -4.90
CA HIS A 156 -1.60 -20.88 -5.35
C HIS A 156 -1.94 -21.78 -4.17
N ARG A 157 -1.01 -21.94 -3.21
CA ARG A 157 -1.24 -22.70 -1.98
C ARG A 157 -2.35 -22.10 -1.12
N ALA A 158 -2.34 -20.78 -0.90
CA ALA A 158 -3.35 -20.09 -0.08
C ALA A 158 -4.76 -20.16 -0.68
N LEU A 159 -4.87 -20.21 -2.01
CA LEU A 159 -6.13 -20.32 -2.74
C LEU A 159 -6.56 -21.78 -2.96
N GLY A 160 -5.84 -22.76 -2.41
CA GLY A 160 -6.17 -24.18 -2.55
C GLY A 160 -6.05 -24.69 -3.99
N ARG A 161 -5.23 -24.04 -4.82
CA ARG A 161 -4.79 -24.61 -6.09
C ARG A 161 -3.57 -25.46 -5.78
N ASP A 162 -3.77 -26.76 -5.62
CA ASP A 162 -2.65 -27.68 -5.60
C ASP A 162 -1.86 -27.50 -6.88
N THR A 163 -0.60 -27.10 -6.75
CA THR A 163 0.39 -27.30 -7.82
C THR A 163 0.70 -28.78 -7.85
N ASP A 164 -0.25 -29.60 -8.25
CA ASP A 164 0.02 -30.99 -8.59
C ASP A 164 0.86 -30.94 -9.87
N GLY A 165 2.15 -31.18 -9.68
CA GLY A 165 3.10 -31.31 -10.76
C GLY A 165 2.72 -32.49 -11.66
N ALA A 166 2.66 -32.20 -12.96
CA ALA A 166 3.06 -33.09 -14.04
C ALA A 166 3.52 -32.23 -15.22
#